data_AF-A0A352EYD4-F1
#
_entry.id   AF-A0A352EYD4-F1
#
_cell.length_a   1.000
_cell.length_b   1.000
_cell.length_c   1.000
_cell.angle_alpha   90.00
_cell.angle_beta   90.00
_cell.angle_gamma   90.00
#
_symmetry.space_group_name_H-M   'P 1'
#
loop_
_entity.id
_entity.type
_entity.pdbx_description
1 polymer ?
#
loop_
_entity_poly.entity_id
_entity_poly.type
_entity_poly.pdbx_seq_one_letter_code
_entity_poly.pdbx_strand_id
1 'polypeptide(L)'
;MNYARVLLGGLVAGLLLNVGEWLLNGVVLARQMKEFLAKCGLTPPAGSALIIIIVMTFVLGIVIVYVYAAIRPRFGPGVKTAVIAALIAWFCVYLYNNVIGAALGFVPMNMLVIILVWGFVEYSIAAIAGAWVYTEA
;
A
#
# COMPACT_ATOMS: atom_id res chain seq x y z
N MET A 1 15.44 -10.72 -14.77
CA MET A 1 14.77 -9.70 -13.95
C MET A 1 15.76 -8.58 -13.66
N ASN A 2 15.41 -7.34 -13.97
CA ASN A 2 16.29 -6.19 -13.77
C ASN A 2 16.04 -5.55 -12.39
N TYR A 3 16.91 -5.83 -11.41
CA TYR A 3 16.74 -5.37 -10.03
C TYR A 3 16.79 -3.84 -9.88
N ALA A 4 17.58 -3.14 -10.71
CA ALA A 4 17.63 -1.67 -10.68
C ALA A 4 16.29 -1.07 -11.12
N ARG A 5 15.66 -1.66 -12.13
CA ARG A 5 14.31 -1.27 -12.59
C ARG A 5 13.23 -1.65 -11.59
N VAL A 6 13.37 -2.77 -10.88
CA VAL A 6 12.47 -3.11 -9.76
C VAL A 6 12.56 -2.05 -8.67
N LEU A 7 13.77 -1.63 -8.30
CA LEU A 7 13.96 -0.59 -7.29
C LEU A 7 13.35 0.74 -7.73
N LEU A 8 13.63 1.21 -8.95
CA LEU A 8 13.10 2.46 -9.47
C LEU A 8 11.56 2.44 -9.58
N GLY A 9 10.99 1.40 -10.18
CA GLY A 9 9.53 1.25 -10.25
C GLY A 9 8.91 1.10 -8.86
N GLY A 10 9.59 0.40 -7.96
CA GLY A 10 9.21 0.22 -6.58
C GLY A 10 9.15 1.52 -5.79
N LEU A 11 10.10 2.43 -6.00
CA LEU A 11 10.09 3.76 -5.41
C LEU A 11 8.91 4.60 -5.92
N VAL A 12 8.58 4.51 -7.22
CA VAL A 12 7.40 5.19 -7.78
C VAL A 12 6.11 4.64 -7.18
N ALA A 13 5.98 3.31 -7.10
CA ALA A 13 4.84 2.66 -6.45
C ALA A 13 4.74 3.08 -4.96
N GLY A 14 5.86 3.02 -4.24
CA GLY A 14 5.94 3.39 -2.83
C GLY A 14 5.62 4.86 -2.57
N LEU A 15 5.97 5.76 -3.49
CA LEU A 15 5.60 7.17 -3.39
C LEU A 15 4.08 7.35 -3.50
N LEU A 16 3.44 6.67 -4.46
CA LEU A 16 1.99 6.73 -4.63
C LEU A 16 1.25 6.15 -3.43
N LEU A 17 1.73 5.04 -2.87
CA LEU A 17 1.20 4.46 -1.63
C LEU A 17 1.37 5.42 -0.44
N ASN A 18 2.50 6.11 -0.33
CA ASN A 18 2.69 7.09 0.75
C ASN A 18 1.71 8.27 0.63
N VAL A 19 1.50 8.77 -0.60
CA VAL A 19 0.56 9.86 -0.85
C VAL A 19 -0.88 9.42 -0.58
N GLY A 20 -1.27 8.22 -1.01
CA GLY A 20 -2.61 7.70 -0.78
C GLY A 20 -2.88 7.40 0.69
N GLU A 21 -1.93 6.84 1.43
CA GLU A 21 -2.03 6.67 2.89
C GLU A 21 -2.13 8.00 3.64
N TRP A 22 -1.38 9.02 3.21
CA TRP A 22 -1.51 10.36 3.76
C TRP A 22 -2.89 10.97 3.48
N LEU A 23 -3.42 10.80 2.27
CA LEU A 23 -4.78 11.25 1.92
C LEU A 23 -5.84 10.51 2.73
N LEU A 24 -5.74 9.19 2.82
CA LEU A 24 -6.70 8.37 3.55
C LEU A 24 -6.70 8.73 5.03
N ASN A 25 -5.55 8.69 5.70
CA ASN A 25 -5.48 8.86 7.16
C ASN A 25 -5.47 10.33 7.59
N GLY A 26 -4.88 11.21 6.78
CA GLY A 26 -4.72 12.63 7.08
C GLY A 26 -5.89 13.50 6.63
N VAL A 27 -6.69 13.06 5.65
CA VAL A 27 -7.82 13.84 5.10
C VAL A 27 -9.13 13.09 5.24
N VAL A 28 -9.26 11.89 4.65
CA VAL A 28 -10.55 11.17 4.58
C VAL A 28 -10.99 10.64 5.94
N LEU A 29 -10.05 10.06 6.70
CA LEU A 29 -10.28 9.44 8.01
C LEU A 29 -9.66 10.25 9.15
N ALA A 30 -9.34 11.53 8.90
CA ALA A 30 -8.60 12.38 9.84
C ALA A 30 -9.29 12.48 11.21
N ARG A 31 -10.63 12.59 11.21
CA ARG A 31 -11.40 12.70 12.46
C ARG A 31 -11.35 11.39 13.23
N GLN A 32 -11.57 10.28 12.56
CA GLN A 32 -11.62 8.97 13.16
C GLN A 32 -10.24 8.51 13.64
N MET A 33 -9.17 8.85 12.93
CA MET A 33 -7.80 8.59 13.37
C MET A 33 -7.47 9.39 14.64
N LYS A 34 -7.91 10.65 14.74
CA LYS A 34 -7.78 11.44 15.97
C LYS A 34 -8.56 10.82 17.14
N GLU A 35 -9.80 10.38 16.89
CA GLU A 35 -10.61 9.71 17.91
C GLU A 35 -9.99 8.39 18.37
N PHE A 36 -9.45 7.60 17.44
CA PHE A 36 -8.76 6.35 17.74
C PHE A 36 -7.52 6.58 18.60
N LEU A 37 -6.64 7.49 18.16
CA LEU A 37 -5.44 7.88 18.90
C LEU A 37 -5.78 8.37 20.30
N ALA A 38 -6.80 9.22 20.45
CA ALA A 38 -7.26 9.71 21.75
C ALA A 38 -7.78 8.59 22.66
N LYS A 39 -8.57 7.64 22.12
CA LYS A 39 -9.05 6.47 22.87
C LYS A 39 -7.91 5.57 23.36
N CYS A 40 -6.85 5.44 22.57
CA CYS A 40 -5.69 4.64 22.91
C CYS A 40 -4.63 5.40 23.74
N GLY A 41 -4.84 6.70 24.03
CA GLY A 41 -3.85 7.52 24.71
C GLY A 41 -2.56 7.74 23.89
N LEU A 42 -2.66 7.62 22.56
CA LEU A 42 -1.55 7.74 21.63
C LEU A 42 -1.53 9.12 20.98
N THR A 43 -0.34 9.62 20.68
CA THR A 43 -0.15 10.83 19.87
C THR A 43 -0.06 10.48 18.39
N PRO A 44 -0.42 11.39 17.47
CA PRO A 44 -0.18 11.21 16.04
C PRO A 44 1.27 10.82 15.76
N PRO A 45 1.52 9.93 14.78
CA PRO A 45 2.88 9.54 14.41
C PRO A 45 3.73 10.77 14.06
N ALA A 46 4.87 10.92 14.73
CA ALA A 46 5.81 12.02 14.51
C ALA A 46 7.25 11.52 14.64
N GLY A 47 8.21 12.29 14.14
CA GLY A 47 9.64 11.98 14.23
C GLY A 47 9.97 10.61 13.64
N SER A 48 10.63 9.75 14.42
CA SER A 48 11.10 8.43 13.99
C SER A 48 9.97 7.49 13.55
N ALA A 49 8.80 7.53 14.20
CA ALA A 49 7.66 6.68 13.83
C ALA A 49 7.16 6.97 12.42
N LEU A 50 7.08 8.25 12.04
CA LEU A 50 6.67 8.66 10.71
C LEU A 50 7.68 8.22 9.64
N ILE A 51 8.98 8.31 9.95
CA ILE A 51 10.05 7.83 9.06
C ILE A 51 9.90 6.32 8.82
N ILE A 52 9.67 5.54 9.88
CA ILE A 52 9.48 4.09 9.77
C ILE A 52 8.29 3.75 8.88
N ILE A 53 7.15 4.42 9.08
CA ILE A 53 5.95 4.23 8.24
C ILE A 53 6.28 4.50 6.77
N ILE A 54 6.89 5.65 6.48
CA ILE A 54 7.21 6.05 5.11
C ILE A 54 8.13 5.03 4.43
N VAL A 55 9.21 4.64 5.13
CA VAL A 55 10.20 3.68 4.62
C VAL A 55 9.56 2.31 4.38
N MET A 56 8.74 1.82 5.31
CA MET A 56 8.07 0.54 5.15
C MET A 56 7.07 0.55 3.99
N THR A 57 6.38 1.67 3.76
CA THR A 57 5.50 1.83 2.59
C THR A 57 6.30 1.83 1.28
N PHE A 58 7.51 2.40 1.24
CA PHE A 58 8.41 2.25 0.10
C PHE A 58 8.86 0.80 -0.11
N VAL A 59 9.23 0.10 0.96
CA VAL A 59 9.58 -1.33 0.89
C VAL A 59 8.42 -2.13 0.29
N LEU A 60 7.18 -1.85 0.71
CA LEU A 60 6.00 -2.49 0.14
C LEU A 60 5.85 -2.19 -1.36
N GLY A 61 6.02 -0.94 -1.79
CA GLY A 61 6.02 -0.58 -3.20
C GLY A 61 7.06 -1.36 -4.02
N ILE A 62 8.26 -1.52 -3.48
CA ILE A 62 9.33 -2.34 -4.09
C ILE A 62 8.92 -3.80 -4.17
N VAL A 63 8.34 -4.37 -3.11
CA VAL A 63 7.85 -5.75 -3.11
C VAL A 63 6.75 -5.96 -4.16
N ILE A 64 5.82 -5.01 -4.32
CA ILE A 64 4.76 -5.08 -5.35
C ILE A 64 5.37 -5.16 -6.75
N VAL A 65 6.33 -4.28 -7.06
CA VAL A 65 6.99 -4.26 -8.38
C VAL A 65 7.89 -5.48 -8.57
N TYR A 66 8.50 -5.99 -7.50
CA TYR A 66 9.24 -7.25 -7.51
C TYR A 66 8.31 -8.42 -7.87
N VAL A 67 7.13 -8.51 -7.24
CA VAL A 67 6.13 -9.54 -7.55
C VAL A 67 5.69 -9.42 -8.99
N TYR A 68 5.39 -8.20 -9.47
CA TYR A 68 5.08 -7.94 -10.88
C TYR A 68 6.17 -8.49 -11.80
N ALA A 69 7.43 -8.14 -11.55
CA ALA A 69 8.57 -8.59 -12.34
C ALA A 69 8.75 -10.12 -12.30
N ALA A 70 8.47 -10.76 -11.17
CA ALA A 70 8.56 -12.21 -10.98
C ALA A 70 7.46 -12.99 -11.71
N ILE A 71 6.23 -12.46 -11.77
CA ILE A 71 5.10 -13.11 -12.45
C ILE A 71 5.02 -12.74 -13.95
N ARG A 72 5.63 -11.63 -14.37
CA ARG A 72 5.66 -11.15 -15.76
C ARG A 72 6.05 -12.20 -16.81
N PRO A 73 7.03 -13.09 -16.60
CA PRO A 73 7.38 -14.12 -17.60
C PRO A 73 6.24 -15.09 -17.92
N ARG A 74 5.30 -15.29 -17.00
CA ARG A 74 4.15 -16.21 -17.17
C ARG A 74 2.88 -15.50 -17.62
N PHE A 75 2.64 -14.29 -17.12
CA PHE A 75 1.41 -13.53 -17.36
C PHE A 75 1.55 -12.50 -18.50
N GLY A 76 2.76 -12.28 -18.98
CA GLY A 76 3.09 -11.24 -19.96
C GLY A 76 3.23 -9.84 -19.33
N PRO A 77 3.78 -8.88 -20.09
CA PRO A 77 3.83 -7.48 -19.66
C PRO A 77 2.44 -6.82 -19.69
N GLY A 78 2.22 -5.84 -18.81
CA GLY A 78 1.09 -4.92 -18.92
C GLY A 78 0.29 -4.72 -17.63
N VAL A 79 -0.76 -3.90 -17.76
CA VAL A 79 -1.62 -3.45 -16.65
C VAL A 79 -2.26 -4.63 -15.90
N LYS A 80 -2.71 -5.65 -16.63
CA LYS A 80 -3.33 -6.85 -16.02
C LYS A 80 -2.39 -7.51 -15.01
N THR A 81 -1.12 -7.71 -15.39
CA THR A 81 -0.11 -8.33 -14.53
C THR A 81 0.23 -7.44 -13.34
N ALA A 82 0.29 -6.11 -13.54
CA ALA A 82 0.51 -5.16 -12.44
C ALA A 82 -0.63 -5.20 -11.41
N VAL A 83 -1.88 -5.26 -11.88
CA VAL A 83 -3.04 -5.41 -11.00
C VAL A 83 -3.01 -6.74 -10.26
N ILE A 84 -2.62 -7.85 -10.90
CA ILE A 84 -2.47 -9.14 -10.19
C ILE A 84 -1.46 -9.03 -9.06
N ALA A 85 -0.29 -8.42 -9.30
CA ALA A 85 0.72 -8.18 -8.26
C ALA A 85 0.18 -7.27 -7.13
N ALA A 86 -0.55 -6.20 -7.48
CA ALA A 86 -1.22 -5.32 -6.52
C ALA A 86 -2.21 -6.09 -5.65
N LEU A 87 -3.05 -6.93 -6.25
CA LEU A 87 -4.08 -7.70 -5.55
C LEU A 87 -3.48 -8.74 -4.60
N ILE A 88 -2.35 -9.34 -4.95
CA ILE A 88 -1.62 -10.22 -4.04
C ILE A 88 -1.19 -9.44 -2.79
N ALA A 89 -0.53 -8.28 -2.96
CA ALA A 89 -0.10 -7.47 -1.83
C ALA A 89 -1.27 -6.89 -1.03
N TRP A 90 -2.32 -6.44 -1.70
CA TRP A 90 -3.53 -5.93 -1.08
C TRP A 90 -4.21 -7.01 -0.25
N PHE A 91 -4.33 -8.24 -0.76
CA PHE A 91 -4.95 -9.33 -0.02
C PHE A 91 -4.10 -9.76 1.18
N CYS A 92 -2.81 -10.00 0.96
CA CYS A 92 -1.91 -10.56 1.97
C CYS A 92 -1.55 -9.57 3.08
N VAL A 93 -1.47 -8.26 2.76
CA VAL A 93 -1.07 -7.23 3.73
C VAL A 93 -2.29 -6.45 4.18
N TYR A 94 -3.01 -5.85 3.25
CA TYR A 94 -4.00 -4.83 3.55
C TYR A 94 -5.30 -5.41 4.08
N LEU A 95 -5.90 -6.35 3.34
CA LEU A 95 -7.14 -7.02 3.74
C LEU A 95 -6.92 -7.84 5.02
N TYR A 96 -5.87 -8.65 5.04
CA TYR A 96 -5.54 -9.47 6.20
C TYR A 96 -5.40 -8.63 7.48
N ASN A 97 -4.58 -7.58 7.45
CA ASN A 97 -4.34 -6.73 8.62
C ASN A 97 -5.62 -5.99 9.07
N ASN A 98 -6.37 -5.41 8.14
CA ASN A 98 -7.56 -4.63 8.49
C ASN A 98 -8.73 -5.50 8.97
N VAL A 99 -8.92 -6.70 8.42
CA VAL A 99 -9.98 -7.62 8.88
C VAL A 99 -9.68 -8.13 10.29
N ILE A 100 -8.42 -8.48 10.57
CA ILE A 100 -8.01 -8.87 11.94
C ILE A 100 -8.14 -7.68 12.89
N GLY A 101 -7.70 -6.49 12.47
CA GLY A 101 -7.87 -5.26 13.25
C GLY A 101 -9.34 -4.97 13.58
N ALA A 102 -10.26 -5.21 12.64
CA ALA A 102 -11.69 -5.06 12.88
C ALA A 102 -12.23 -6.11 13.85
N ALA A 103 -11.82 -7.37 13.71
CA ALA A 103 -12.22 -8.45 14.61
C ALA A 103 -11.74 -8.22 16.06
N LEU A 104 -10.57 -7.60 16.23
CA LEU A 104 -10.02 -7.21 17.54
C LEU A 104 -10.58 -5.89 18.08
N GLY A 105 -11.45 -5.20 17.32
CA GLY A 105 -12.07 -3.93 17.71
C GLY A 105 -11.18 -2.69 17.53
N PHE A 106 -10.02 -2.82 16.89
CA PHE A 106 -9.14 -1.69 16.56
C PHE A 106 -9.67 -0.87 15.38
N VAL A 107 -10.34 -1.53 14.42
CA VAL A 107 -10.90 -0.87 13.22
C VAL A 107 -12.43 -0.90 13.29
N PRO A 108 -13.10 0.27 13.34
CA PRO A 108 -14.56 0.31 13.29
C PRO A 108 -15.11 -0.34 12.01
N MET A 109 -16.14 -1.18 12.14
CA MET A 109 -16.68 -1.96 11.01
C MET A 109 -17.22 -1.08 9.87
N ASN A 110 -17.76 0.09 10.21
CA ASN A 110 -18.20 1.10 9.25
C ASN A 110 -17.05 1.73 8.44
N MET A 111 -15.82 1.69 8.96
CA MET A 111 -14.63 2.20 8.29
C MET A 111 -13.93 1.12 7.46
N LEU A 112 -14.07 -0.15 7.85
CA LEU A 112 -13.42 -1.27 7.18
C LEU A 112 -13.69 -1.27 5.68
N VAL A 113 -14.94 -1.05 5.26
CA VAL A 113 -15.31 -1.03 3.82
C VAL A 113 -14.60 0.10 3.09
N ILE A 114 -14.55 1.30 3.68
CA ILE A 114 -13.88 2.47 3.07
C ILE A 114 -12.40 2.20 2.88
N ILE A 115 -11.75 1.69 3.93
CA ILE A 115 -10.31 1.36 3.91
C ILE A 115 -10.04 0.30 2.84
N LEU A 116 -10.78 -0.81 2.83
CA LEU A 116 -10.56 -1.89 1.87
C LEU A 116 -10.73 -1.44 0.41
N VAL A 117 -11.78 -0.66 0.12
CA VAL A 117 -12.01 -0.12 -1.23
C VAL A 117 -10.92 0.88 -1.62
N TRP A 118 -10.51 1.75 -0.69
CA TRP A 118 -9.41 2.69 -0.93
C TRP A 118 -8.12 1.97 -1.27
N GLY A 119 -7.69 1.04 -0.41
CA GLY A 119 -6.47 0.27 -0.61
C GLY A 119 -6.49 -0.55 -1.90
N PHE A 120 -7.65 -1.05 -2.31
CA PHE A 120 -7.79 -1.79 -3.56
C PHE A 120 -7.43 -0.92 -4.77
N VAL A 121 -7.96 0.31 -4.80
CA VAL A 121 -7.73 1.29 -5.86
C VAL A 121 -6.28 1.79 -5.80
N GLU A 122 -5.82 2.16 -4.61
CA GLU A 122 -4.50 2.72 -4.37
C GLU A 122 -3.38 1.75 -4.76
N TYR A 123 -3.44 0.50 -4.28
CA TYR A 123 -2.44 -0.52 -4.61
C TYR A 123 -2.41 -0.80 -6.12
N SER A 124 -3.58 -0.82 -6.76
CA SER A 124 -3.69 -1.03 -8.21
C SER A 124 -3.01 0.10 -8.98
N ILE A 125 -3.30 1.36 -8.64
CA ILE A 125 -2.68 2.53 -9.27
C ILE A 125 -1.17 2.56 -9.04
N ALA A 126 -0.73 2.32 -7.80
CA ALA A 126 0.68 2.29 -7.44
C ALA A 126 1.45 1.21 -8.21
N ALA A 127 0.89 0.00 -8.30
CA ALA A 127 1.49 -1.10 -9.04
C ALA A 127 1.57 -0.80 -10.54
N ILE A 128 0.53 -0.23 -11.13
CA ILE A 128 0.51 0.15 -12.55
C ILE A 128 1.61 1.17 -12.83
N ALA A 129 1.71 2.22 -12.03
CA ALA A 129 2.73 3.24 -12.20
C ALA A 129 4.15 2.68 -12.01
N GLY A 130 4.38 1.83 -11.00
CA GLY A 130 5.67 1.17 -10.81
C GLY A 130 6.02 0.21 -11.95
N ALA A 131 5.03 -0.53 -12.47
CA ALA A 131 5.19 -1.44 -13.60
C ALA A 131 5.51 -0.72 -14.92
N TRP A 132 5.03 0.52 -15.11
CA TRP A 132 5.37 1.35 -16.27
C TRP A 132 6.85 1.75 -16.30
N VAL A 133 7.46 1.95 -15.13
CA VAL A 133 8.87 2.30 -15.01
C VAL A 133 9.78 1.05 -15.12
N TYR A 134 9.22 -0.13 -14.85
CA TYR A 134 9.93 -1.40 -14.95
C TYR A 134 10.13 -1.86 -16.39
N THR A 135 11.39 -2.08 -16.78
CA THR A 135 11.78 -2.74 -18.03
C THR A 135 12.68 -3.93 -17.73
N GLU A 136 12.63 -4.97 -18.56
CA GLU A 136 13.51 -6.15 -18.40
C GLU A 136 14.92 -5.96 -18.97
N ALA A 137 15.06 -5.02 -19.92
CA ALA A 137 16.33 -4.53 -20.43
C ALA A 137 16.75 -3.27 -19.66
#